data_AF-A0A0V0QCW8-F1
#
_entry.id   AF-A0A0V0QCW8-F1
#
_cell.length_a   1.000
_cell.length_b   1.000
_cell.length_c   1.000
_cell.angle_alpha   90.00
_cell.angle_beta   90.00
_cell.angle_gamma   90.00
#
_symmetry.space_group_name_H-M   'P 1'
#
loop_
_entity.id
_entity.type
_entity.pdbx_description
1 polymer ?
#
loop_
_entity_poly.entity_id
_entity_poly.type
_entity_poly.pdbx_seq_one_letter_code
_entity_poly.pdbx_strand_id
1 'polypeptide(L)'
;MNQLQIWKNTCLTCKKTVYNFGKTECPICSQNLQSKLIYKNPIQNPRKNSIIITTSNKKLDPISYSQTDILHIGISDSKNNITHFWNQYKTDYNLEQNKFWENSISIPIKPEENLENLENLENFNNNVNNLDDEDFDQILQISLQFQKQNYPRYHQFNNNCFDFVARFLSEIQFQQQFFWSKENLAESVIKPHIKQLEKFCQIYKIFNQNQNNPNFYLIGENLNEQNITIVCDLCENLCKNNNNNRFKCKTCDDYDLCTRCFQNFGSQHQHQFEKL
;
A
#
# COMPACT_ATOMS: atom_id res chain seq x y z
N MET A 1 -10.09 -14.01 7.00
CA MET A 1 -11.05 -13.20 6.22
C MET A 1 -10.94 -13.63 4.77
N ASN A 2 -12.04 -13.94 4.10
CA ASN A 2 -12.01 -14.16 2.64
C ASN A 2 -11.33 -12.94 1.99
N GLN A 3 -10.44 -13.16 1.02
CA GLN A 3 -9.71 -12.09 0.35
C GLN A 3 -10.72 -11.17 -0.34
N LEU A 4 -11.08 -10.06 0.32
CA LEU A 4 -11.98 -9.05 -0.22
C LEU A 4 -11.27 -8.33 -1.37
N GLN A 5 -11.49 -8.82 -2.59
CA GLN A 5 -10.94 -8.23 -3.80
C GLN A 5 -11.96 -7.29 -4.43
N ILE A 6 -11.54 -6.07 -4.76
CA ILE A 6 -12.37 -5.13 -5.49
C ILE A 6 -11.99 -5.21 -6.97
N TRP A 7 -12.97 -5.60 -7.78
CA TRP A 7 -12.84 -5.77 -9.22
C TRP A 7 -13.30 -4.50 -9.92
N LYS A 8 -12.50 -3.97 -10.85
CA LYS A 8 -12.99 -2.98 -11.83
C LYS A 8 -13.35 -3.74 -13.08
N ASN A 9 -14.60 -3.69 -13.42
CA ASN A 9 -15.12 -4.38 -14.58
C ASN A 9 -15.55 -3.36 -15.61
N THR A 10 -15.36 -3.66 -16.89
CA THR A 10 -15.97 -2.88 -17.96
C THR A 10 -17.05 -3.73 -18.61
N CYS A 11 -18.27 -3.21 -18.66
CA CYS A 11 -19.33 -3.86 -19.42
C CYS A 11 -19.08 -3.67 -20.91
N LEU A 12 -19.01 -4.76 -21.68
CA LEU A 12 -18.78 -4.68 -23.12
C LEU A 12 -19.94 -4.06 -23.88
N THR A 13 -21.16 -4.14 -23.33
CA THR A 13 -22.39 -3.65 -23.94
C THR A 13 -22.64 -2.18 -23.65
N CYS A 14 -22.77 -1.81 -22.37
CA CYS A 14 -23.06 -0.42 -22.01
C CYS A 14 -21.81 0.46 -21.84
N LYS A 15 -20.60 -0.12 -22.00
CA LYS A 15 -19.29 0.53 -21.84
C LYS A 15 -19.00 1.13 -20.47
N LYS A 16 -19.90 0.94 -19.50
CA LYS A 16 -19.74 1.47 -18.15
C LYS A 16 -18.74 0.66 -17.33
N THR A 17 -17.96 1.38 -16.55
CA THR A 17 -17.09 0.79 -15.52
C THR A 17 -17.92 0.45 -14.29
N VAL A 18 -17.72 -0.73 -13.72
CA VAL A 18 -18.44 -1.24 -12.55
C VAL A 18 -17.43 -1.79 -11.55
N TYR A 19 -17.38 -1.20 -10.35
CA TYR A 19 -16.64 -1.77 -9.24
C TYR A 19 -17.55 -2.72 -8.45
N ASN A 20 -17.05 -3.92 -8.12
CA ASN A 20 -17.79 -4.92 -7.34
C ASN A 20 -16.85 -5.91 -6.62
N PHE A 21 -17.42 -6.80 -5.80
CA PHE A 21 -16.69 -7.90 -5.13
C PHE A 21 -16.83 -9.23 -5.87
N GLY A 22 -16.49 -9.26 -7.16
CA GLY A 22 -16.45 -10.50 -7.96
C GLY A 22 -17.77 -10.88 -8.63
N LYS A 23 -18.67 -9.91 -8.83
CA LYS A 23 -19.87 -10.13 -9.65
C LYS A 23 -19.46 -10.15 -11.14
N THR A 24 -19.95 -11.14 -11.87
CA THR A 24 -19.64 -11.39 -13.28
C THR A 24 -20.62 -10.71 -14.25
N GLU A 25 -21.74 -10.16 -13.75
CA GLU A 25 -22.80 -9.57 -14.57
C GLU A 25 -22.94 -8.06 -14.34
N CYS A 26 -23.21 -7.34 -15.43
CA CYS A 26 -23.38 -5.89 -15.41
C CYS A 26 -24.75 -5.54 -14.79
N PRO A 27 -24.78 -4.67 -13.78
CA PRO A 27 -26.04 -4.31 -13.10
C PRO A 27 -27.01 -3.47 -13.93
N ILE A 28 -26.56 -2.97 -15.08
CA ILE A 28 -27.33 -2.04 -15.92
C ILE A 28 -28.01 -2.78 -17.07
N CYS A 29 -27.35 -3.80 -17.61
CA CYS A 29 -27.82 -4.53 -18.80
C CYS A 29 -27.74 -6.05 -18.69
N SER A 30 -27.34 -6.56 -17.52
CA SER A 30 -27.19 -8.00 -17.20
C SER A 30 -26.21 -8.78 -18.09
N GLN A 31 -25.40 -8.09 -18.90
CA GLN A 31 -24.38 -8.72 -19.75
C GLN A 31 -23.10 -9.03 -18.97
N ASN A 32 -22.31 -9.99 -19.46
CA ASN A 32 -21.05 -10.37 -18.84
C ASN A 32 -20.08 -9.19 -18.75
N LEU A 33 -19.45 -9.10 -17.59
CA LEU A 33 -18.41 -8.14 -17.28
C LEU A 33 -17.05 -8.69 -17.70
N GLN A 34 -16.25 -7.88 -18.40
CA GLN A 34 -14.84 -8.18 -18.57
C GLN A 34 -14.11 -7.71 -17.32
N SER A 35 -13.65 -8.66 -16.52
CA SER A 35 -13.07 -8.42 -15.21
C SER A 35 -11.57 -8.14 -15.30
N LYS A 36 -11.14 -6.98 -14.79
CA LYS A 36 -9.74 -6.70 -14.44
C LYS A 36 -9.67 -6.54 -12.92
N LEU A 37 -8.88 -7.37 -12.25
CA LEU A 37 -8.60 -7.17 -10.83
C LEU A 37 -7.80 -5.87 -10.68
N ILE A 38 -8.24 -4.94 -9.84
CA ILE A 38 -7.56 -3.64 -9.70
C ILE A 38 -7.05 -3.40 -8.30
N TYR A 39 -7.86 -3.66 -7.28
CA TYR A 39 -7.41 -3.51 -5.90
C TYR A 39 -7.42 -4.86 -5.22
N LYS A 40 -6.24 -5.46 -5.14
CA LYS A 40 -5.96 -6.47 -4.13
C LYS A 40 -6.08 -5.80 -2.77
N ASN A 41 -6.70 -6.49 -1.81
CA ASN A 41 -6.73 -6.01 -0.43
C ASN A 41 -5.27 -5.83 0.06
N PRO A 42 -4.84 -4.58 0.33
CA PRO A 42 -3.47 -4.35 0.80
C PRO A 42 -3.30 -4.82 2.26
N ILE A 43 -4.41 -5.02 2.98
CA ILE A 43 -4.44 -5.52 4.34
C ILE A 43 -4.47 -7.05 4.33
N GLN A 44 -3.41 -7.65 4.83
CA GLN A 44 -3.23 -9.10 4.85
C GLN A 44 -2.47 -9.52 6.11
N ASN A 45 -2.30 -10.83 6.30
CA ASN A 45 -1.38 -11.30 7.33
C ASN A 45 0.06 -11.02 6.90
N PRO A 46 0.96 -10.80 7.87
CA PRO A 46 2.39 -10.64 7.64
C PRO A 46 2.93 -11.75 6.74
N ARG A 47 3.63 -11.35 5.68
CA ARG A 47 4.35 -12.25 4.78
C ARG A 47 5.80 -12.37 5.20
N LYS A 48 6.51 -13.44 4.86
CA LYS A 48 7.92 -13.61 5.20
C LYS A 48 8.79 -12.59 4.46
N ASN A 49 9.96 -12.29 4.99
CA ASN A 49 10.97 -11.44 4.35
C ASN A 49 10.38 -10.11 3.82
N SER A 50 9.57 -9.45 4.64
CA SER A 50 8.78 -8.29 4.23
C SER A 50 8.87 -7.17 5.25
N ILE A 51 8.70 -5.94 4.79
CA ILE A 51 8.41 -4.81 5.66
C ILE A 51 6.93 -4.89 6.03
N ILE A 52 6.63 -4.86 7.33
CA ILE A 52 5.27 -4.95 7.84
C ILE A 52 4.87 -3.60 8.41
N ILE A 53 3.70 -3.07 7.99
CA ILE A 53 3.17 -1.79 8.45
C ILE A 53 1.80 -1.98 9.10
N THR A 54 1.61 -1.38 10.27
CA THR A 54 0.33 -1.37 11.01
C THR A 54 0.12 -0.01 11.69
N THR A 55 -0.93 0.13 12.50
CA THR A 55 -1.21 1.33 13.32
C THR A 55 -0.99 1.06 14.81
N SER A 56 -0.70 2.08 15.61
CA SER A 56 -0.40 1.96 17.05
C SER A 56 -1.44 1.27 17.89
N ASN A 57 -2.71 1.45 17.56
CA ASN A 57 -3.78 1.17 18.51
C ASN A 57 -4.67 0.00 18.09
N LYS A 58 -4.57 -0.46 16.83
CA LYS A 58 -5.49 -1.44 16.25
C LYS A 58 -4.83 -2.19 15.10
N LYS A 59 -5.31 -3.42 14.87
CA LYS A 59 -5.16 -4.10 13.57
C LYS A 59 -5.70 -3.19 12.47
N LEU A 60 -5.07 -3.15 11.29
CA LEU A 60 -5.66 -2.38 10.19
C LEU A 60 -7.02 -2.97 9.84
N ASP A 61 -8.01 -2.11 9.78
CA ASP A 61 -9.36 -2.45 9.37
C ASP A 61 -9.82 -1.38 8.37
N PRO A 62 -10.26 -1.78 7.16
CA PRO A 62 -10.68 -0.83 6.14
C PRO A 62 -11.78 0.13 6.60
N ILE A 63 -12.61 -0.28 7.56
CA ILE A 63 -13.72 0.53 8.07
C ILE A 63 -13.21 1.60 9.05
N SER A 64 -12.28 1.26 9.93
CA SER A 64 -11.84 2.16 11.00
C SER A 64 -10.56 2.93 10.71
N TYR A 65 -9.78 2.57 9.68
CA TYR A 65 -8.54 3.25 9.32
C TYR A 65 -8.75 4.75 8.99
N SER A 66 -7.82 5.58 9.48
CA SER A 66 -7.71 7.02 9.25
C SER A 66 -6.29 7.43 8.83
N GLN A 67 -6.17 8.46 8.01
CA GLN A 67 -4.87 9.05 7.62
C GLN A 67 -4.11 9.67 8.82
N THR A 68 -4.83 9.96 9.92
CA THR A 68 -4.25 10.48 11.16
C THR A 68 -3.71 9.36 12.07
N ASP A 69 -3.92 8.10 11.71
CA ASP A 69 -3.44 6.98 12.51
C ASP A 69 -1.90 6.93 12.49
N ILE A 70 -1.31 6.77 13.66
CA ILE A 70 0.14 6.68 13.80
C ILE A 70 0.58 5.30 13.32
N LEU A 71 1.46 5.29 12.32
CA LEU A 71 1.99 4.06 11.73
C LEU A 71 3.13 3.49 12.55
N HIS A 72 3.20 2.16 12.61
CA HIS A 72 4.37 1.42 13.05
C HIS A 72 4.84 0.46 11.99
N ILE A 73 6.13 0.18 12.03
CA ILE A 73 6.81 -0.63 11.05
C ILE A 73 7.70 -1.66 11.73
N GLY A 74 7.82 -2.82 11.10
CA GLY A 74 8.69 -3.91 11.50
C GLY A 74 9.14 -4.70 10.27
N ILE A 75 9.95 -5.73 10.49
CA ILE A 75 10.40 -6.65 9.45
C ILE A 75 10.01 -8.06 9.87
N SER A 76 9.40 -8.79 8.96
CA SER A 76 9.16 -10.22 9.13
C SER A 76 10.37 -11.04 8.67
N ASP A 77 10.73 -12.00 9.49
CA ASP A 77 11.77 -13.00 9.18
C ASP A 77 11.27 -14.06 8.19
N SER A 78 12.12 -15.03 7.87
CA SER A 78 11.79 -16.16 6.97
C SER A 78 10.64 -17.05 7.48
N LYS A 79 10.34 -16.99 8.78
CA LYS A 79 9.31 -17.75 9.49
C LYS A 79 8.05 -16.92 9.81
N ASN A 80 7.95 -15.70 9.28
CA ASN A 80 6.89 -14.72 9.55
C ASN A 80 6.85 -14.17 10.99
N ASN A 81 7.90 -14.33 11.79
CA ASN A 81 8.00 -13.62 13.06
C ASN A 81 8.40 -12.18 12.80
N ILE A 82 7.82 -11.26 13.56
CA ILE A 82 8.00 -9.84 13.30
C ILE A 82 8.95 -9.26 14.30
N THR A 83 10.08 -8.81 13.79
CA THR A 83 11.04 -8.01 14.53
C THR A 83 10.66 -6.55 14.39
N HIS A 84 10.43 -5.88 15.50
CA HIS A 84 10.05 -4.47 15.50
C HIS A 84 10.55 -3.75 16.75
N PHE A 85 10.58 -2.42 16.67
CA PHE A 85 11.07 -1.56 17.74
C PHE A 85 9.92 -0.68 18.23
N TRP A 86 8.93 -1.25 18.93
CA TRP A 86 7.71 -0.51 19.33
C TRP A 86 7.29 -0.69 20.80
N ASN A 87 7.75 -1.70 21.53
CA ASN A 87 7.22 -1.96 22.87
C ASN A 87 8.00 -1.24 23.97
N GLN A 88 7.39 -0.19 24.53
CA GLN A 88 7.90 0.61 25.63
C GLN A 88 7.70 -0.04 27.03
N TYR A 89 6.90 -1.11 27.17
CA TYR A 89 6.43 -1.55 28.50
C TYR A 89 6.40 -3.05 28.81
N LYS A 90 6.86 -3.95 27.95
CA LYS A 90 6.99 -5.37 28.33
C LYS A 90 8.36 -5.93 27.98
N THR A 91 9.08 -6.35 29.02
CA THR A 91 10.36 -7.04 28.97
C THR A 91 10.25 -8.46 28.40
N ASP A 92 9.03 -9.00 28.26
CA ASP A 92 8.79 -10.31 27.66
C ASP A 92 8.35 -10.19 26.20
N TYR A 93 9.33 -10.37 25.32
CA TYR A 93 9.23 -10.22 23.87
C TYR A 93 8.61 -11.44 23.13
N ASN A 94 8.05 -12.41 23.85
CA ASN A 94 7.70 -13.70 23.24
C ASN A 94 6.21 -13.85 22.90
N LEU A 95 5.97 -14.20 21.63
CA LEU A 95 4.81 -14.90 21.03
C LEU A 95 3.45 -14.17 20.95
N GLU A 96 3.05 -13.31 21.87
CA GLU A 96 1.78 -12.57 21.72
C GLU A 96 1.86 -11.39 20.73
N GLN A 97 3.06 -11.02 20.29
CA GLN A 97 3.30 -9.86 19.42
C GLN A 97 2.82 -10.09 17.99
N ASN A 98 2.86 -11.30 17.44
CA ASN A 98 2.43 -11.55 16.05
C ASN A 98 0.94 -11.26 15.83
N LYS A 99 0.09 -11.43 16.87
CA LYS A 99 -1.34 -11.10 16.78
C LYS A 99 -1.60 -9.61 16.55
N PHE A 100 -0.73 -8.73 17.05
CA PHE A 100 -0.87 -7.29 16.85
C PHE A 100 -0.67 -6.88 15.39
N TRP A 101 0.18 -7.61 14.69
CA TRP A 101 0.53 -7.37 13.29
C TRP A 101 -0.37 -8.12 12.31
N GLU A 102 -1.36 -8.88 12.78
CA GLU A 102 -2.43 -9.39 11.92
C GLU A 102 -3.18 -8.23 11.27
N ASN A 103 -3.60 -8.42 10.02
CA ASN A 103 -4.18 -7.36 9.19
C ASN A 103 -3.22 -6.15 9.12
N SER A 104 -2.07 -6.37 8.50
CA SER A 104 -1.05 -5.35 8.22
C SER A 104 -0.88 -5.19 6.71
N ILE A 105 -0.14 -4.15 6.31
CA ILE A 105 0.43 -4.10 4.95
C ILE A 105 1.74 -4.88 4.99
N SER A 106 1.97 -5.74 4.01
CA SER A 106 3.26 -6.41 3.80
C SER A 106 3.87 -5.98 2.48
N ILE A 107 5.07 -5.43 2.54
CA ILE A 107 5.86 -5.01 1.38
C ILE A 107 7.02 -6.00 1.22
N PRO A 108 7.05 -6.82 0.16
CA PRO A 108 8.07 -7.84 -0.01
C PRO A 108 9.45 -7.22 -0.20
N ILE A 109 10.44 -7.72 0.55
CA ILE A 109 11.85 -7.36 0.40
C ILE A 109 12.52 -8.32 -0.59
N LYS A 110 12.19 -9.62 -0.48
CA LYS A 110 12.55 -10.66 -1.45
C LYS A 110 11.36 -10.98 -2.36
N PRO A 111 11.57 -11.28 -3.64
CA PRO A 111 10.53 -11.85 -4.47
C PRO A 111 10.09 -13.21 -3.90
N GLU A 112 8.78 -13.47 -3.87
CA GLU A 112 8.28 -14.80 -3.51
C GLU A 112 8.52 -15.77 -4.67
N GLU A 113 9.09 -16.94 -4.39
CA GLU A 113 9.45 -17.98 -5.38
C GLU A 113 8.26 -18.47 -6.24
N ASN A 114 7.02 -18.17 -5.88
CA ASN A 114 5.79 -18.66 -6.52
C ASN A 114 4.88 -17.55 -7.10
N LEU A 115 5.35 -16.32 -7.30
CA LEU A 115 4.53 -15.29 -7.94
C LEU A 115 4.55 -15.44 -9.47
N GLU A 116 3.49 -16.04 -10.03
CA GLU A 116 3.25 -16.22 -11.48
C GLU A 116 3.24 -14.91 -12.31
N ASN A 117 3.30 -13.73 -11.68
CA ASN A 117 3.33 -12.45 -12.36
C ASN A 117 4.74 -11.86 -12.38
N LEU A 118 5.56 -12.37 -13.30
CA LEU A 118 6.94 -11.94 -13.56
C LEU A 118 7.05 -10.48 -14.07
N GLU A 119 5.96 -9.84 -14.50
CA GLU A 119 5.98 -8.49 -15.09
C GLU A 119 6.39 -7.36 -14.12
N ASN A 120 6.37 -7.58 -12.80
CA ASN A 120 6.83 -6.59 -11.81
C ASN A 120 8.26 -6.85 -11.29
N LEU A 121 8.94 -7.88 -11.77
CA LEU A 121 10.29 -8.25 -11.30
C LEU A 121 11.41 -7.40 -11.89
N GLU A 122 11.17 -6.64 -12.96
CA GLU A 122 12.21 -5.77 -13.56
C GLU A 122 12.72 -4.70 -12.58
N ASN A 123 11.90 -4.33 -11.58
CA ASN A 123 12.29 -3.41 -10.49
C ASN A 123 13.00 -4.10 -9.31
N PHE A 124 13.09 -5.43 -9.29
CA PHE A 124 13.76 -6.22 -8.24
C PHE A 124 15.16 -6.65 -8.68
N ASN A 125 15.93 -5.75 -9.27
CA ASN A 125 17.31 -6.03 -9.64
C ASN A 125 18.23 -5.80 -8.43
N ASN A 126 18.16 -6.65 -7.40
CA ASN A 126 18.80 -6.39 -6.10
C ASN A 126 19.77 -7.49 -5.69
N ASN A 127 20.90 -7.11 -5.07
CA ASN A 127 21.82 -8.02 -4.38
C ASN A 127 21.11 -8.91 -3.35
N VAL A 128 19.96 -8.45 -2.83
CA VAL A 128 19.05 -9.16 -1.92
C VAL A 128 18.56 -10.50 -2.49
N ASN A 129 18.47 -10.67 -3.81
CA ASN A 129 17.98 -11.92 -4.42
C ASN A 129 18.93 -13.11 -4.19
N ASN A 130 20.20 -12.84 -3.89
CA ASN A 130 21.19 -13.88 -3.57
C ASN A 130 21.29 -14.17 -2.07
N LEU A 131 20.55 -13.42 -1.25
CA LEU A 131 20.55 -13.59 0.20
C LEU A 131 19.61 -14.75 0.53
N ASP A 132 20.12 -15.83 1.12
CA ASP A 132 19.25 -16.92 1.57
C ASP A 132 18.47 -16.52 2.83
N ASP A 133 17.53 -17.37 3.25
CA ASP A 133 16.66 -17.09 4.39
C ASP A 133 17.43 -17.11 5.73
N GLU A 134 18.54 -17.86 5.84
CA GLU A 134 19.38 -17.90 7.04
C GLU A 134 20.19 -16.62 7.20
N ASP A 135 20.83 -16.17 6.12
CA ASP A 135 21.59 -14.92 6.09
C ASP A 135 20.69 -13.70 6.33
N PHE A 136 19.48 -13.68 5.74
CA PHE A 136 18.50 -12.61 5.97
C PHE A 136 18.11 -12.52 7.44
N ASP A 137 17.79 -13.65 8.06
CA ASP A 137 17.43 -13.72 9.47
C ASP A 137 18.61 -13.33 10.37
N GLN A 138 19.83 -13.74 10.03
CA GLN A 138 21.04 -13.38 10.77
C GLN A 138 21.31 -11.88 10.73
N ILE A 139 21.25 -11.25 9.54
CA ILE A 139 21.40 -9.80 9.41
C ILE A 139 20.32 -9.09 10.21
N LEU A 140 19.06 -9.53 10.14
CA LEU A 140 17.96 -8.94 10.89
C LEU A 140 18.20 -8.96 12.40
N GLN A 141 18.73 -10.08 12.93
CA GLN A 141 19.11 -10.16 14.34
C GLN A 141 20.27 -9.21 14.69
N ILE A 142 21.29 -9.10 13.83
CA ILE A 142 22.41 -8.16 14.04
C ILE A 142 21.91 -6.72 14.08
N SER A 143 21.05 -6.31 13.13
CA SER A 143 20.46 -4.96 13.10
C SER A 143 19.67 -4.68 14.38
N LEU A 144 18.90 -5.67 14.85
CA LEU A 144 18.11 -5.55 16.07
C LEU A 144 19.00 -5.36 17.30
N GLN A 145 20.08 -6.14 17.42
CA GLN A 145 21.02 -6.01 18.55
C GLN A 145 21.71 -4.65 18.54
N PHE A 146 22.15 -4.18 17.37
CA PHE A 146 22.74 -2.84 17.25
C PHE A 146 21.73 -1.77 17.67
N GLN A 147 20.49 -1.85 17.20
CA GLN A 147 19.45 -0.89 17.54
C GLN A 147 19.22 -0.84 19.05
N LYS A 148 19.15 -2.01 19.71
CA LYS A 148 18.98 -2.11 21.17
C LYS A 148 20.14 -1.49 21.95
N GLN A 149 21.37 -1.61 21.45
CA GLN A 149 22.55 -1.03 22.09
C GLN A 149 22.56 0.50 22.02
N ASN A 150 22.13 1.07 20.90
CA ASN A 150 22.17 2.52 20.68
C ASN A 150 20.90 3.24 21.15
N TYR A 151 19.78 2.53 21.14
CA TYR A 151 18.47 3.02 21.55
C TYR A 151 17.82 1.95 22.43
N PRO A 152 17.96 2.02 23.77
CA PRO A 152 17.43 0.97 24.65
C PRO A 152 15.90 1.01 24.78
N ARG A 153 15.24 2.08 24.32
CA ARG A 153 13.79 2.28 24.45
C ARG A 153 13.18 2.85 23.18
N TYR A 154 11.92 2.46 22.94
CA TYR A 154 11.10 3.08 21.91
C TYR A 154 10.92 4.57 22.19
N HIS A 155 11.05 5.40 21.16
CA HIS A 155 10.84 6.84 21.23
C HIS A 155 9.88 7.26 20.14
N GLN A 156 8.59 7.41 20.50
CA GLN A 156 7.52 7.74 19.57
C GLN A 156 7.80 8.99 18.74
N PHE A 157 8.28 10.06 19.37
CA PHE A 157 8.60 11.31 18.68
C PHE A 157 9.78 11.20 17.72
N ASN A 158 10.66 10.20 17.93
CA ASN A 158 11.81 9.96 17.06
C ASN A 158 11.49 8.97 15.94
N ASN A 159 10.33 8.30 15.99
CA ASN A 159 9.94 7.24 15.05
C ASN A 159 11.04 6.19 14.87
N ASN A 160 11.68 5.75 15.96
CA ASN A 160 12.85 4.87 15.87
C ASN A 160 12.55 3.44 15.38
N CYS A 161 11.28 3.07 15.20
CA CYS A 161 10.91 1.90 14.42
C CYS A 161 11.24 2.06 12.93
N PHE A 162 11.14 3.26 12.38
CA PHE A 162 11.56 3.56 11.00
C PHE A 162 13.09 3.59 10.87
N ASP A 163 13.80 4.10 11.89
CA ASP A 163 15.28 4.06 11.91
C ASP A 163 15.79 2.62 11.86
N PHE A 164 15.17 1.72 12.62
CA PHE A 164 15.48 0.29 12.60
C PHE A 164 15.31 -0.32 11.20
N VAL A 165 14.17 -0.07 10.55
CA VAL A 165 13.89 -0.64 9.23
C VAL A 165 14.80 -0.02 8.16
N ALA A 166 15.00 1.29 8.17
CA ALA A 166 15.89 1.97 7.23
C ALA A 166 17.33 1.45 7.33
N ARG A 167 17.83 1.25 8.56
CA ARG A 167 19.14 0.62 8.78
C ARG A 167 19.20 -0.78 8.19
N PHE A 168 18.25 -1.65 8.51
CA PHE A 168 18.23 -3.02 7.98
C PHE A 168 18.25 -3.03 6.45
N LEU A 169 17.41 -2.21 5.81
CA LEU A 169 17.37 -2.08 4.34
C LEU A 169 18.71 -1.62 3.74
N SER A 170 19.45 -0.78 4.47
CA SER A 170 20.80 -0.35 4.08
C SER A 170 21.81 -1.50 4.17
N GLU A 171 21.74 -2.30 5.23
CA GLU A 171 22.64 -3.45 5.46
C GLU A 171 22.46 -4.53 4.38
N ILE A 172 21.23 -4.79 3.95
CA ILE A 172 20.95 -5.73 2.85
C ILE A 172 21.03 -5.10 1.44
N GLN A 173 21.33 -3.80 1.34
CA GLN A 173 21.39 -3.05 0.08
C GLN A 173 20.10 -3.16 -0.76
N PHE A 174 18.96 -3.01 -0.10
CA PHE A 174 17.65 -3.05 -0.75
C PHE A 174 17.54 -1.99 -1.85
N GLN A 175 17.06 -2.37 -3.04
CA GLN A 175 16.98 -1.50 -4.23
C GLN A 175 18.33 -0.90 -4.67
N GLN A 176 19.43 -1.63 -4.45
CA GLN A 176 20.81 -1.19 -4.73
C GLN A 176 21.21 0.08 -3.96
N GLN A 177 20.49 0.41 -2.89
CA GLN A 177 20.79 1.57 -2.05
C GLN A 177 21.60 1.14 -0.82
N PHE A 178 22.77 1.74 -0.65
CA PHE A 178 23.62 1.54 0.52
C PHE A 178 23.18 2.33 1.75
N PHE A 179 22.31 3.33 1.56
CA PHE A 179 21.86 4.19 2.63
C PHE A 179 20.39 4.56 2.45
N TRP A 180 19.60 4.18 3.45
CA TRP A 180 18.21 4.57 3.61
C TRP A 180 18.07 5.53 4.78
N SER A 181 17.51 6.71 4.54
CA SER A 181 16.98 7.57 5.59
C SER A 181 15.50 7.25 5.86
N LYS A 182 14.94 7.76 6.96
CA LYS A 182 13.51 7.63 7.24
C LYS A 182 12.64 8.28 6.16
N GLU A 183 13.08 9.43 5.65
CA GLU A 183 12.41 10.19 4.61
C GLU A 183 12.39 9.40 3.30
N ASN A 184 13.53 8.85 2.89
CA ASN A 184 13.61 8.03 1.68
C ASN A 184 12.77 6.75 1.80
N LEU A 185 12.81 6.08 2.95
CA LEU A 185 11.98 4.91 3.26
C LEU A 185 10.49 5.27 3.18
N ALA A 186 10.09 6.39 3.79
CA ALA A 186 8.71 6.86 3.78
C ALA A 186 8.23 7.15 2.36
N GLU A 187 8.97 7.95 1.60
CA GLU A 187 8.57 8.41 0.27
C GLU A 187 8.61 7.30 -0.79
N SER A 188 9.69 6.51 -0.82
CA SER A 188 9.93 5.57 -1.94
C SER A 188 9.27 4.21 -1.73
N VAL A 189 9.11 3.77 -0.48
CA VAL A 189 8.65 2.40 -0.17
C VAL A 189 7.27 2.42 0.48
N ILE A 190 7.09 3.20 1.54
CA ILE A 190 5.87 3.14 2.37
C ILE A 190 4.70 3.85 1.69
N LYS A 191 4.92 5.07 1.25
CA LYS A 191 3.87 5.98 0.76
C LYS A 191 3.06 5.44 -0.43
N PRO A 192 3.65 4.76 -1.44
CA PRO A 192 2.86 4.12 -2.50
C PRO A 192 1.83 3.12 -1.95
N HIS A 193 2.22 2.33 -0.94
CA HIS A 193 1.35 1.33 -0.33
C HIS A 193 0.29 1.95 0.59
N ILE A 194 0.62 3.06 1.27
CA ILE A 194 -0.37 3.82 2.06
C ILE A 194 -1.41 4.47 1.14
N LYS A 195 -1.01 5.07 0.01
CA LYS A 195 -1.95 5.60 -1.00
C LYS A 195 -2.90 4.49 -1.51
N GLN A 196 -2.37 3.29 -1.75
CA GLN A 196 -3.20 2.13 -2.14
C GLN A 196 -4.17 1.71 -1.03
N LEU A 197 -3.71 1.68 0.23
CA LEU A 197 -4.56 1.41 1.40
C LEU A 197 -5.69 2.43 1.52
N GLU A 198 -5.38 3.72 1.45
CA GLU A 198 -6.37 4.78 1.56
C GLU A 198 -7.48 4.64 0.50
N LYS A 199 -7.09 4.41 -0.75
CA LYS A 199 -8.02 4.20 -1.85
C LYS A 199 -8.89 2.96 -1.63
N PHE A 200 -8.28 1.86 -1.19
CA PHE A 200 -9.01 0.64 -0.84
C PHE A 200 -10.02 0.88 0.29
N CYS A 201 -9.60 1.52 1.39
CA CYS A 201 -10.44 1.84 2.54
C CYS A 201 -11.62 2.74 2.17
N GLN A 202 -11.41 3.76 1.33
CA GLN A 202 -12.48 4.62 0.84
C GLN A 202 -13.55 3.83 0.08
N ILE A 203 -13.13 3.02 -0.90
CA ILE A 203 -14.05 2.21 -1.69
C ILE A 203 -14.78 1.19 -0.79
N TYR A 204 -14.04 0.55 0.12
CA TYR A 204 -14.59 -0.43 1.05
C TYR A 204 -15.66 0.18 1.97
N LYS A 205 -15.41 1.37 2.54
CA LYS A 205 -16.39 2.10 3.38
C LYS A 205 -17.68 2.35 2.63
N ILE A 206 -17.60 2.79 1.37
CA ILE A 206 -18.77 3.05 0.54
C ILE A 206 -19.59 1.77 0.32
N PHE A 207 -18.92 0.66 -0.01
CA PHE A 207 -19.61 -0.62 -0.12
C PHE A 207 -20.25 -1.06 1.19
N ASN A 208 -19.53 -0.95 2.31
CA ASN A 208 -19.99 -1.37 3.62
C ASN A 208 -21.27 -0.62 4.04
N GLN A 209 -21.31 0.70 3.78
CA GLN A 209 -22.49 1.54 4.03
C GLN A 209 -23.73 1.13 3.19
N ASN A 210 -23.52 0.43 2.08
CA ASN A 210 -24.57 0.04 1.13
C ASN A 210 -24.80 -1.48 1.04
N GLN A 211 -24.26 -2.28 1.97
CA GLN A 211 -24.37 -3.75 1.93
C GLN A 211 -25.82 -4.27 1.94
N ASN A 212 -26.75 -3.53 2.53
CA ASN A 212 -28.17 -3.90 2.57
C ASN A 212 -28.91 -3.62 1.26
N ASN A 213 -28.25 -2.98 0.29
CA ASN A 213 -28.83 -2.72 -1.01
C ASN A 213 -28.25 -3.73 -2.04
N PRO A 214 -28.99 -4.79 -2.40
CA PRO A 214 -28.51 -5.81 -3.35
C PRO A 214 -28.24 -5.24 -4.75
N ASN A 215 -28.82 -4.08 -5.05
CA ASN A 215 -28.66 -3.34 -6.29
C ASN A 215 -27.60 -2.23 -6.20
N PHE A 216 -26.82 -2.18 -5.12
CA PHE A 216 -25.73 -1.21 -5.02
C PHE A 216 -24.53 -1.64 -5.87
N TYR A 217 -24.14 -0.75 -6.76
CA TYR A 217 -22.94 -0.88 -7.58
C TYR A 217 -22.28 0.47 -7.70
N LEU A 218 -20.95 0.45 -7.63
CA LEU A 218 -20.15 1.63 -7.93
C LEU A 218 -19.93 1.68 -9.44
N ILE A 219 -20.77 2.42 -10.15
CA ILE A 219 -20.51 2.74 -11.55
C ILE A 219 -19.39 3.77 -11.55
N GLY A 220 -18.33 3.60 -12.35
CA GLY A 220 -17.18 4.50 -12.35
C GLY A 220 -17.55 5.97 -12.63
N GLU A 221 -18.65 6.22 -13.33
CA GLU A 221 -19.24 7.54 -13.56
C GLU A 221 -19.97 8.11 -12.33
N ASN A 222 -20.48 7.25 -11.43
CA ASN A 222 -21.20 7.59 -10.19
C ASN A 222 -20.35 7.44 -8.92
N LEU A 223 -19.15 6.88 -9.03
CA LEU A 223 -18.04 7.30 -8.17
C LEU A 223 -17.83 8.75 -8.51
N ASN A 224 -18.63 9.60 -7.89
CA ASN A 224 -18.45 11.02 -7.94
C ASN A 224 -17.00 11.21 -7.51
N GLU A 225 -16.12 11.48 -8.46
CA GLU A 225 -14.72 11.77 -8.18
C GLU A 225 -14.65 12.94 -7.18
N GLN A 226 -15.74 13.70 -7.02
CA GLN A 226 -15.98 14.66 -5.95
C GLN A 226 -15.82 14.12 -4.52
N ASN A 227 -15.97 12.81 -4.26
CA ASN A 227 -15.84 12.19 -2.93
C ASN A 227 -14.67 11.21 -2.78
N ILE A 228 -14.04 10.78 -3.89
CA ILE A 228 -12.71 10.16 -3.82
C ILE A 228 -11.73 11.30 -3.85
N THR A 229 -10.97 11.46 -2.77
CA THR A 229 -9.91 12.46 -2.70
C THR A 229 -8.86 12.15 -3.76
N ILE A 230 -8.94 12.81 -4.92
CA ILE A 230 -7.95 12.64 -5.99
C ILE A 230 -6.76 13.52 -5.66
N VAL A 231 -5.60 12.90 -5.58
CA VAL A 231 -4.36 13.53 -5.14
C VAL A 231 -3.49 13.74 -6.37
N CYS A 232 -2.95 14.95 -6.51
CA CYS A 232 -1.99 15.24 -7.57
C CYS A 232 -0.70 14.45 -7.35
N ASP A 233 -0.25 13.66 -8.33
CA ASP A 233 0.94 12.81 -8.17
C ASP A 233 2.25 13.57 -7.96
N LEU A 234 2.31 14.86 -8.33
CA LEU A 234 3.51 15.68 -8.20
C LEU A 234 3.58 16.53 -6.94
N CYS A 235 2.45 17.01 -6.43
CA CYS A 235 2.45 17.92 -5.27
C CYS A 235 1.51 17.51 -4.14
N GLU A 236 0.79 16.40 -4.34
CA GLU A 236 -0.03 15.74 -3.32
C GLU A 236 -1.19 16.56 -2.78
N ASN A 237 -1.43 17.71 -3.40
CA ASN A 237 -2.61 18.51 -3.15
C ASN A 237 -3.82 17.87 -3.83
N LEU A 238 -4.99 18.11 -3.23
CA LEU A 238 -6.24 17.58 -3.75
C LEU A 238 -6.58 18.22 -5.10
N CYS A 239 -6.74 17.38 -6.13
CA CYS A 239 -7.37 17.73 -7.39
C CYS A 239 -8.87 17.89 -7.12
N LYS A 240 -9.31 19.13 -6.83
CA LYS A 240 -10.74 19.43 -6.65
C LYS A 240 -11.47 19.23 -7.99
N ASN A 241 -12.36 18.25 -8.06
CA ASN A 241 -13.18 17.98 -9.25
C ASN A 241 -14.21 19.08 -9.56
N ASN A 242 -14.45 19.99 -8.62
CA ASN A 242 -15.54 20.96 -8.75
C ASN A 242 -15.13 22.19 -9.60
N ASN A 243 -13.84 22.33 -9.95
CA ASN A 243 -13.30 23.56 -10.55
C ASN A 243 -12.45 23.31 -11.81
N ASN A 244 -12.65 22.22 -12.56
CA ASN A 244 -11.82 21.89 -13.75
C ASN A 244 -10.31 21.90 -13.43
N ASN A 245 -9.92 21.40 -12.26
CA ASN A 245 -8.55 21.48 -11.76
C ASN A 245 -7.79 20.15 -11.81
N ARG A 246 -8.35 19.15 -12.50
CA ARG A 246 -7.77 17.82 -12.62
C ARG A 246 -7.37 17.53 -14.07
N PHE A 247 -6.19 16.96 -14.22
CA PHE A 247 -5.64 16.51 -15.50
C PHE A 247 -5.25 15.04 -15.36
N LYS A 248 -6.04 14.14 -15.92
CA LYS A 248 -5.78 12.69 -15.90
C LYS A 248 -4.97 12.29 -17.11
N CYS A 249 -3.89 11.54 -16.92
CA CYS A 249 -3.13 10.95 -18.01
C CYS A 249 -3.99 9.91 -18.74
N LYS A 250 -4.04 9.98 -20.08
CA LYS A 250 -4.82 9.05 -20.91
C LYS A 250 -4.15 7.68 -21.06
N THR A 251 -2.86 7.59 -20.76
CA THR A 251 -2.06 6.37 -20.94
C THR A 251 -1.80 5.66 -19.62
N CYS A 252 -1.55 6.41 -18.54
CA CYS A 252 -1.30 5.83 -17.22
C CYS A 252 -2.61 5.49 -16.50
N ASP A 253 -2.68 4.31 -15.88
CA ASP A 253 -3.89 3.84 -15.19
C ASP A 253 -4.32 4.79 -14.05
N ASP A 254 -3.37 5.36 -13.29
CA ASP A 254 -3.64 6.16 -12.08
C ASP A 254 -2.64 7.33 -11.94
N TYR A 255 -2.56 8.19 -12.97
CA TYR A 255 -1.74 9.41 -12.91
C TYR A 255 -2.59 10.67 -13.16
N ASP A 256 -2.65 11.54 -12.17
CA ASP A 256 -3.48 12.72 -12.06
C ASP A 256 -2.66 13.93 -11.61
N LEU A 257 -2.77 15.04 -12.35
CA LEU A 257 -2.12 16.30 -12.00
C LEU A 257 -3.16 17.37 -11.67
N CYS A 258 -2.85 18.21 -10.67
CA CYS A 258 -3.59 19.45 -10.48
C CYS A 258 -3.19 20.47 -11.56
N THR A 259 -4.01 21.50 -11.79
CA THR A 259 -3.74 22.56 -12.79
C THR A 259 -2.32 23.12 -12.72
N ARG A 260 -1.83 23.44 -11.52
CA ARG A 260 -0.48 23.99 -11.33
C ARG A 260 0.61 23.02 -11.79
N CYS A 261 0.49 21.74 -11.40
CA CYS A 261 1.47 20.72 -11.75
C CYS A 261 1.40 20.37 -13.24
N PHE A 262 0.21 20.32 -13.82
CA PHE A 262 0.05 20.13 -15.25
C PHE A 262 0.68 21.27 -16.06
N GLN A 263 0.46 22.53 -15.66
CA GLN A 263 1.05 23.68 -16.36
C GLN A 263 2.58 23.70 -16.29
N ASN A 264 3.16 23.32 -15.15
CA ASN A 264 4.61 23.38 -14.95
C ASN A 264 5.34 22.13 -15.50
N PHE A 265 4.71 20.96 -15.41
CA PHE A 265 5.38 19.67 -15.63
C PHE A 265 4.63 18.73 -16.57
N GLY A 266 3.41 19.06 -17.00
CA GLY A 266 2.58 18.19 -17.83
C GLY A 266 3.25 17.82 -19.16
N SER A 267 4.06 18.72 -19.74
CA SER A 267 4.83 18.45 -20.95
C SER A 267 6.04 17.54 -20.74
N GLN A 268 6.53 17.43 -19.51
CA GLN A 268 7.65 16.53 -19.16
C GLN A 268 7.17 15.08 -19.01
N HIS A 269 5.88 14.88 -18.77
CA HIS A 269 5.24 13.58 -18.81
C HIS A 269 4.80 13.29 -20.25
N GLN A 270 5.51 12.41 -20.96
CA GLN A 270 5.40 12.15 -22.41
C GLN A 270 4.04 11.57 -22.90
N HIS A 271 2.99 11.67 -22.09
CA HIS A 271 1.64 11.19 -22.40
C HIS A 271 0.65 12.35 -22.52
N GLN A 272 -0.46 12.09 -23.20
CA GLN A 272 -1.55 13.07 -23.30
C GLN A 272 -2.38 13.08 -22.02
N PHE A 273 -2.89 14.26 -21.68
CA PHE A 273 -3.80 14.45 -20.56
C PHE A 273 -5.21 14.79 -21.04
N GLU A 274 -6.20 14.33 -20.28
CA GLU A 274 -7.58 14.77 -20.35
C GLU A 274 -7.88 15.69 -19.17
N LYS A 275 -8.54 16.80 -19.42
CA LYS A 275 -8.98 17.72 -18.37
C LYS A 275 -10.36 17.29 -17.87
N LEU A 276 -10.48 17.04 -16.57
CA LEU A 276 -11.69 16.60 -15.89
C LEU A 276 -12.19 17.67 -14.89
#